data_AF-A0A1L9RFQ3-F1
#
_entry.id   AF-A0A1L9RFQ3-F1
#
_cell.length_a   1.000
_cell.length_b   1.000
_cell.length_c   1.000
_cell.angle_alpha   90.00
_cell.angle_beta   90.00
_cell.angle_gamma   90.00
#
_symmetry.space_group_name_H-M   'P 1'
#
loop_
_entity.id
_entity.type
_entity.pdbx_description
1 polymer ?
#
loop_
_entity_poly.entity_id
_entity_poly.type
_entity_poly.pdbx_seq_one_letter_code
_entity_poly.pdbx_strand_id
1 'polypeptide(L)'
;MYPTLADVDCYTHTDYEVGKRLFNMYNVLQILASSPKDRTDDSISKADELVRSMNYDFAAAVTALKDQGLDLPRTDLVGDETYEAILYKFMGYLRLSETSKDQFILLMNRLPRVQIPDSKQDTQPLPAVDGYLGIQDKAPAAVGSVASGSISETDPDNWKYTSLLWEKGQMHNTTPVCTETCLSNFPTRFRVTIQFKGVQGSGDARNKRLAKHIAARAVCQALGFRPS
;
A
#
# COMPACT_ATOMS: atom_id res chain seq x y z
N MET A 1 -8.59 -45.50 11.79
CA MET A 1 -8.89 -44.06 11.58
C MET A 1 -8.18 -43.63 10.32
N TYR A 2 -8.93 -43.40 9.25
CA TYR A 2 -8.37 -42.83 8.02
C TYR A 2 -8.17 -41.32 8.25
N PRO A 3 -7.06 -40.72 7.78
CA PRO A 3 -6.93 -39.28 7.77
C PRO A 3 -8.00 -38.73 6.82
N THR A 4 -8.91 -37.92 7.36
CA THR A 4 -9.81 -37.08 6.56
C THR A 4 -8.94 -36.22 5.65
N LEU A 5 -8.98 -36.50 4.35
CA LEU A 5 -8.51 -35.58 3.31
C LEU A 5 -9.14 -34.23 3.62
N ALA A 6 -8.32 -33.25 4.01
CA ALA A 6 -8.76 -31.87 4.06
C ALA A 6 -9.34 -31.54 2.69
N ASP A 7 -10.59 -31.07 2.65
CA ASP A 7 -11.24 -30.65 1.42
C ASP A 7 -10.28 -29.75 0.65
N VAL A 8 -9.81 -30.23 -0.49
CA VAL A 8 -8.93 -29.47 -1.36
C VAL A 8 -9.77 -28.35 -1.92
N ASP A 9 -9.52 -27.13 -1.45
CA ASP A 9 -10.21 -25.95 -1.93
C ASP A 9 -10.07 -25.86 -3.46
N CYS A 10 -11.19 -25.71 -4.16
CA CYS A 10 -11.23 -25.60 -5.61
C CYS A 10 -10.63 -24.29 -6.12
N TYR A 11 -10.45 -23.31 -5.24
CA TYR A 11 -9.72 -22.09 -5.53
C TYR A 11 -8.24 -22.20 -5.14
N THR A 12 -7.39 -21.70 -6.02
CA THR A 12 -5.96 -21.68 -5.80
C THR A 12 -5.54 -20.46 -4.98
N HIS A 13 -4.34 -20.53 -4.38
CA HIS A 13 -3.72 -19.35 -3.76
C HIS A 13 -3.50 -18.20 -4.78
N THR A 14 -3.28 -18.54 -6.05
CA THR A 14 -3.14 -17.55 -7.12
C THR A 14 -4.43 -16.79 -7.37
N ASP A 15 -5.59 -17.45 -7.33
CA ASP A 15 -6.90 -16.79 -7.45
C ASP A 15 -7.08 -15.75 -6.35
N TYR A 16 -6.76 -16.13 -5.10
CA TYR A 16 -6.82 -15.21 -3.97
C TYR A 16 -5.93 -13.97 -4.16
N GLU A 17 -4.64 -14.15 -4.48
CA GLU A 17 -3.70 -13.03 -4.61
C GLU A 17 -4.01 -12.10 -5.78
N VAL A 18 -4.44 -12.67 -6.92
CA VAL A 18 -4.86 -11.89 -8.09
C VAL A 18 -6.14 -11.12 -7.79
N GLY A 19 -7.15 -11.78 -7.21
CA GLY A 19 -8.41 -11.16 -6.86
C GLY A 19 -8.26 -10.02 -5.86
N LYS A 20 -7.45 -10.21 -4.81
CA LYS A 20 -7.12 -9.16 -3.83
C LYS A 20 -6.55 -7.90 -4.48
N ARG A 21 -5.61 -8.06 -5.42
CA ARG A 21 -5.02 -6.93 -6.16
C ARG A 21 -6.04 -6.23 -7.04
N LEU A 22 -6.89 -7.00 -7.73
CA LEU A 22 -7.94 -6.46 -8.59
C LEU A 22 -8.99 -5.69 -7.78
N PHE A 23 -9.41 -6.22 -6.63
CA PHE A 23 -10.34 -5.56 -5.73
C PHE A 23 -9.80 -4.22 -5.23
N ASN A 24 -8.54 -4.21 -4.74
CA ASN A 24 -7.90 -2.98 -4.29
C ASN A 24 -7.81 -1.93 -5.42
N MET A 25 -7.42 -2.35 -6.62
CA MET A 25 -7.36 -1.47 -7.78
C MET A 25 -8.75 -0.92 -8.16
N TYR A 26 -9.77 -1.77 -8.16
CA TYR A 26 -11.15 -1.36 -8.44
C TYR A 26 -11.63 -0.29 -7.47
N ASN A 27 -11.38 -0.46 -6.17
CA ASN A 27 -11.79 0.51 -5.17
C ASN A 27 -11.08 1.86 -5.34
N VAL A 28 -9.76 1.83 -5.62
CA VAL A 28 -9.01 3.06 -5.94
C VAL A 28 -9.62 3.76 -7.16
N LEU A 29 -9.95 3.02 -8.22
CA LEU A 29 -10.58 3.59 -9.42
C LEU A 29 -11.98 4.17 -9.11
N GLN A 30 -12.78 3.51 -8.27
CA GLN A 30 -14.08 4.03 -7.85
C GLN A 30 -13.96 5.33 -7.05
N ILE A 31 -12.95 5.44 -6.18
CA ILE A 31 -12.66 6.67 -5.43
C ILE A 31 -12.26 7.81 -6.39
N LEU A 32 -11.34 7.53 -7.31
CA LEU A 32 -10.88 8.52 -8.31
C LEU A 32 -11.97 8.92 -9.32
N ALA A 33 -12.93 8.04 -9.59
CA ALA A 33 -14.08 8.34 -10.46
C ALA A 33 -15.12 9.21 -9.73
N SER A 34 -15.31 9.00 -8.44
CA SER A 34 -16.31 9.71 -7.62
C SER A 34 -15.91 11.14 -7.25
N SER A 35 -14.61 11.48 -7.24
CA SER A 35 -14.15 12.89 -7.12
C SER A 35 -13.34 13.34 -8.35
N PRO A 36 -14.01 13.87 -9.39
CA PRO A 36 -13.34 14.38 -10.59
C PRO A 36 -12.51 15.64 -10.36
N LYS A 37 -12.85 16.43 -9.32
CA LYS A 37 -12.29 17.78 -9.09
C LYS A 37 -11.00 17.79 -8.27
N ASP A 38 -10.71 16.72 -7.52
CA ASP A 38 -9.64 16.71 -6.53
C ASP A 38 -8.54 15.71 -6.86
N ARG A 39 -8.18 15.47 -8.12
CA ARG A 39 -7.08 14.56 -8.51
C ARG A 39 -5.69 15.15 -8.20
N THR A 40 -5.44 15.54 -6.96
CA THR A 40 -4.16 15.99 -6.42
C THR A 40 -3.46 14.84 -5.68
N ASP A 41 -2.16 14.93 -5.40
CA ASP A 41 -1.42 13.90 -4.62
C ASP A 41 -2.05 13.60 -3.25
N ASP A 42 -2.77 14.57 -2.70
CA ASP A 42 -3.51 14.47 -1.44
C ASP A 42 -4.73 13.53 -1.55
N SER A 43 -5.40 13.47 -2.71
CA SER A 43 -6.53 12.55 -2.90
C SER A 43 -6.10 11.11 -3.12
N ILE A 44 -4.91 10.88 -3.67
CA ILE A 44 -4.31 9.54 -3.77
C ILE A 44 -3.96 9.02 -2.38
N SER A 45 -3.41 9.88 -1.51
CA SER A 45 -3.10 9.52 -0.13
C SER A 45 -4.37 9.25 0.70
N LYS A 46 -5.43 10.04 0.46
CA LYS A 46 -6.76 9.78 1.03
C LYS A 46 -7.39 8.50 0.49
N ALA A 47 -7.18 8.15 -0.78
CA ALA A 47 -7.66 6.87 -1.33
C ALA A 47 -6.99 5.67 -0.66
N ASP A 48 -5.68 5.72 -0.40
CA ASP A 48 -4.96 4.69 0.36
C ASP A 48 -5.50 4.55 1.79
N GLU A 49 -5.79 5.68 2.45
CA GLU A 49 -6.36 5.68 3.81
C GLU A 49 -7.81 5.17 3.81
N LEU A 50 -8.60 5.53 2.78
CA LEU A 50 -9.99 5.10 2.63
C LEU A 50 -10.11 3.61 2.28
N VAL A 51 -9.17 3.07 1.49
CA VAL A 51 -9.05 1.62 1.25
C VAL A 51 -8.70 0.88 2.54
N ARG A 52 -7.93 1.50 3.45
CA ARG A 52 -7.61 0.91 4.76
C ARG A 52 -8.75 1.07 5.77
N SER A 53 -9.56 2.12 5.65
CA SER A 53 -10.74 2.38 6.49
C SER A 53 -12.04 1.84 5.87
N MET A 54 -11.94 1.12 4.74
CA MET A 54 -13.10 0.68 3.97
C MET A 54 -13.88 -0.34 4.80
N ASN A 55 -14.99 0.11 5.37
CA ASN A 55 -15.99 -0.76 5.97
C ASN A 55 -16.85 -1.40 4.87
N TYR A 56 -16.19 -2.14 3.98
CA TYR A 56 -16.86 -2.80 2.87
C TYR A 56 -17.64 -4.00 3.38
N ASP A 57 -18.93 -4.05 3.05
CA ASP A 57 -19.78 -5.17 3.44
C ASP A 57 -19.54 -6.36 2.50
N PHE A 58 -18.49 -7.13 2.80
CA PHE A 58 -18.14 -8.34 2.06
C PHE A 58 -19.24 -9.40 2.10
N ALA A 59 -19.98 -9.49 3.20
CA ALA A 59 -21.03 -10.50 3.35
C ALA A 59 -22.21 -10.19 2.43
N ALA A 60 -22.65 -8.92 2.38
CA ALA A 60 -23.67 -8.48 1.44
C ALA A 60 -23.21 -8.63 -0.01
N ALA A 61 -21.95 -8.28 -0.32
CA ALA A 61 -21.40 -8.42 -1.67
C ALA A 61 -21.41 -9.89 -2.14
N VAL A 62 -20.92 -10.82 -1.31
CA VAL A 62 -20.92 -12.25 -1.64
C VAL A 62 -22.34 -12.78 -1.80
N THR A 63 -23.26 -12.39 -0.91
CA THR A 63 -24.67 -12.79 -1.01
C THR A 63 -25.29 -12.30 -2.31
N ALA A 64 -25.08 -11.05 -2.68
CA ALA A 64 -25.58 -10.48 -3.93
C ALA A 64 -25.00 -11.14 -5.19
N LEU A 65 -23.80 -11.73 -5.10
CA LEU A 65 -23.16 -12.45 -6.20
C LEU A 65 -23.67 -13.89 -6.35
N LYS A 66 -24.10 -14.54 -5.26
CA LYS A 66 -24.69 -15.89 -5.29
C LYS A 66 -25.93 -15.95 -6.18
N ASP A 67 -26.74 -14.91 -6.16
CA ASP A 67 -28.02 -14.86 -6.89
C ASP A 67 -27.85 -14.53 -8.38
N GLN A 68 -26.63 -14.33 -8.88
CA GLN A 68 -26.38 -13.80 -10.23
C GLN A 68 -25.90 -14.83 -11.25
N GLY A 69 -25.93 -16.12 -10.91
CA GLY A 69 -25.64 -17.19 -11.88
C GLY A 69 -24.22 -17.12 -12.46
N LEU A 70 -23.25 -16.63 -11.67
CA LEU A 70 -21.84 -16.68 -12.04
C LEU A 70 -21.36 -18.13 -12.02
N ASP A 71 -20.50 -18.48 -12.98
CA ASP A 71 -19.84 -19.76 -13.12
C ASP A 71 -18.69 -19.85 -12.10
N LEU A 72 -19.08 -19.98 -10.84
CA LEU A 72 -18.19 -20.10 -9.69
C LEU A 72 -18.19 -21.55 -9.20
N PRO A 73 -17.02 -22.21 -9.07
CA PRO A 73 -16.91 -23.58 -8.60
C PRO A 73 -17.59 -23.84 -7.25
N ARG A 74 -17.59 -22.84 -6.37
CA ARG A 74 -18.35 -22.83 -5.12
C ARG A 74 -18.69 -21.41 -4.73
N THR A 75 -19.71 -21.22 -3.90
CA THR A 75 -20.00 -19.90 -3.33
C THR A 75 -20.08 -19.86 -1.80
N ASP A 76 -20.08 -21.03 -1.17
CA ASP A 76 -20.11 -21.17 0.29
C ASP A 76 -18.72 -21.13 0.89
N LEU A 77 -18.61 -20.62 2.12
CA LEU A 77 -17.38 -20.56 2.88
C LEU A 77 -16.94 -21.97 3.30
N VAL A 78 -15.64 -22.23 3.28
CA VAL A 78 -15.06 -23.52 3.70
C VAL A 78 -14.07 -23.27 4.84
N GLY A 79 -14.17 -24.04 5.93
CA GLY A 79 -13.26 -23.94 7.07
C GLY A 79 -13.36 -22.60 7.80
N ASP A 80 -12.23 -21.92 7.94
CA ASP A 80 -12.04 -20.62 8.58
C ASP A 80 -12.03 -19.45 7.59
N GLU A 81 -12.46 -19.67 6.35
CA GLU A 81 -12.50 -18.65 5.31
C GLU A 81 -13.47 -17.51 5.64
N THR A 82 -13.06 -16.27 5.31
CA THR A 82 -13.88 -15.06 5.46
C THR A 82 -14.58 -14.70 4.15
N TYR A 83 -15.67 -13.93 4.23
CA TYR A 83 -16.35 -13.36 3.05
C TYR A 83 -15.43 -12.49 2.19
N GLU A 84 -14.43 -11.85 2.79
CA GLU A 84 -13.39 -11.12 2.06
C GLU A 84 -12.53 -12.08 1.22
N ALA A 85 -12.04 -13.16 1.84
CA ALA A 85 -11.18 -14.12 1.18
C ALA A 85 -11.89 -14.84 0.03
N ILE A 86 -13.16 -15.22 0.21
CA ILE A 86 -13.93 -15.88 -0.85
C ILE A 86 -14.24 -14.92 -2.01
N LEU A 87 -14.51 -13.63 -1.73
CA LEU A 87 -14.71 -12.63 -2.77
C LEU A 87 -13.46 -12.46 -3.64
N TYR A 88 -12.28 -12.43 -3.02
CA TYR A 88 -11.02 -12.37 -3.76
C TYR A 88 -10.84 -13.61 -4.64
N LYS A 89 -11.14 -14.80 -4.12
CA LYS A 89 -11.09 -16.03 -4.92
C LYS A 89 -12.02 -15.99 -6.13
N PHE A 90 -13.26 -15.51 -5.99
CA PHE A 90 -14.17 -15.33 -7.13
C PHE A 90 -13.59 -14.41 -8.21
N MET A 91 -13.05 -13.26 -7.78
CA MET A 91 -12.48 -12.27 -8.69
C MET A 91 -11.26 -12.82 -9.43
N GLY A 92 -10.37 -13.51 -8.73
CA GLY A 92 -9.19 -14.12 -9.34
C GLY A 92 -9.56 -15.24 -10.30
N TYR A 93 -10.41 -16.16 -9.87
CA TYR A 93 -10.87 -17.28 -10.68
C TYR A 93 -11.51 -16.82 -11.99
N LEU A 94 -12.49 -15.91 -11.92
CA LEU A 94 -13.17 -15.42 -13.13
C LEU A 94 -12.22 -14.65 -14.05
N ARG A 95 -11.21 -13.97 -13.50
CA ARG A 95 -10.23 -13.23 -14.31
C ARG A 95 -9.24 -14.15 -15.02
N LEU A 96 -8.80 -15.22 -14.34
CA LEU A 96 -7.80 -16.17 -14.84
C LEU A 96 -8.41 -17.26 -15.71
N SER A 97 -9.69 -17.55 -15.52
CA SER A 97 -10.44 -18.48 -16.36
C SER A 97 -10.58 -17.93 -17.79
N GLU A 98 -10.17 -18.76 -18.75
CA GLU A 98 -10.30 -18.46 -20.18
C GLU A 98 -11.77 -18.53 -20.65
N THR A 99 -12.61 -19.30 -19.97
CA THR A 99 -14.01 -19.53 -20.35
C THR A 99 -14.99 -18.53 -19.75
N SER A 100 -14.59 -17.77 -18.72
CA SER A 100 -15.50 -16.89 -17.97
C SER A 100 -15.07 -15.41 -17.95
N LYS A 101 -14.30 -14.96 -18.95
CA LYS A 101 -13.81 -13.56 -19.05
C LYS A 101 -14.95 -12.53 -19.06
N ASP A 102 -16.04 -12.80 -19.75
CA ASP A 102 -17.20 -11.90 -19.79
C ASP A 102 -17.91 -11.81 -18.43
N GLN A 103 -17.85 -12.88 -17.65
CA GLN A 103 -18.42 -12.91 -16.30
C GLN A 103 -17.59 -12.11 -15.31
N PHE A 104 -16.28 -11.96 -15.53
CA PHE A 104 -15.47 -11.02 -14.74
C PHE A 104 -15.99 -9.58 -14.90
N ILE A 105 -16.28 -9.15 -16.13
CA ILE A 105 -16.84 -7.82 -16.39
C ILE A 105 -18.21 -7.67 -15.70
N LEU A 106 -19.05 -8.71 -15.78
CA LEU A 106 -20.33 -8.74 -15.09
C LEU A 106 -20.16 -8.58 -13.57
N LEU A 107 -19.23 -9.32 -12.95
CA LEU A 107 -18.90 -9.19 -11.54
C LEU A 107 -18.48 -7.75 -11.19
N MET A 108 -17.56 -7.16 -11.96
CA MET A 108 -17.05 -5.81 -11.68
C MET A 108 -18.14 -4.72 -11.71
N ASN A 109 -19.15 -4.89 -12.56
CA ASN A 109 -20.28 -3.97 -12.66
C ASN A 109 -21.31 -4.15 -11.54
N ARG A 110 -21.30 -5.30 -10.87
CA ARG A 110 -22.31 -5.71 -9.89
C ARG A 110 -21.83 -5.66 -8.45
N LEU A 111 -20.51 -5.57 -8.24
CA LEU A 111 -19.94 -5.29 -6.93
C LEU A 111 -20.56 -4.00 -6.36
N PRO A 112 -21.05 -4.04 -5.11
CA PRO A 112 -21.47 -2.84 -4.40
C PRO A 112 -20.37 -1.78 -4.46
N ARG A 113 -20.75 -0.56 -4.80
CA ARG A 113 -19.82 0.57 -4.79
C ARG A 113 -19.54 0.98 -3.36
N VAL A 114 -18.30 1.39 -3.12
CA VAL A 114 -17.89 1.97 -1.84
C VAL A 114 -18.66 3.26 -1.63
N GLN A 115 -19.38 3.36 -0.51
CA GLN A 115 -19.97 4.63 -0.08
C GLN A 115 -18.82 5.51 0.41
N ILE A 116 -18.46 6.51 -0.39
CA ILE A 116 -17.49 7.52 0.02
C ILE A 116 -18.27 8.53 0.85
N PRO A 117 -17.87 8.81 2.10
CA PRO A 117 -18.51 9.87 2.88
C PRO A 117 -18.38 11.16 2.09
N ASP A 118 -19.52 11.72 1.66
CA ASP A 118 -19.52 13.05 1.07
C ASP A 118 -19.02 14.01 2.15
N SER A 119 -17.93 14.73 1.85
CA SER A 119 -17.40 15.82 2.67
C SER A 119 -18.35 17.02 2.64
N LYS A 120 -19.58 16.83 3.14
CA LYS A 120 -20.59 17.85 3.41
C LYS A 120 -21.50 17.38 4.54
N GLN A 121 -20.97 17.31 5.76
CA GLN A 121 -21.78 17.59 6.94
C GLN A 121 -21.03 18.50 7.90
N ASP A 122 -21.75 19.53 8.29
CA ASP A 122 -21.34 20.68 9.07
C ASP A 122 -20.63 20.31 10.37
N THR A 123 -19.63 21.12 10.67
CA THR A 123 -18.99 21.26 11.97
C THR A 123 -20.05 21.44 13.06
N GLN A 124 -20.32 20.38 13.82
CA GLN A 124 -20.81 20.53 15.19
C GLN A 124 -19.65 20.29 16.15
N PRO A 125 -19.29 21.28 17.01
CA PRO A 125 -18.23 21.11 17.98
C PRO A 125 -18.72 20.23 19.13
N LEU A 126 -18.03 19.10 19.37
CA LEU A 126 -18.14 18.39 20.64
C LEU A 126 -17.28 19.10 21.70
N PRO A 127 -17.72 19.11 22.97
CA PRO A 127 -17.20 19.99 24.00
C PRO A 127 -15.83 19.55 24.51
N ALA A 128 -15.07 20.53 24.98
CA ALA A 128 -13.80 20.36 25.68
C ALA A 128 -13.95 19.42 26.89
N VAL A 129 -13.02 18.49 27.02
CA VAL A 129 -12.73 17.82 28.29
C VAL A 129 -11.29 18.16 28.64
N ASP A 130 -11.17 19.04 29.63
CA ASP A 130 -9.95 19.37 30.35
C ASP A 130 -9.44 18.16 31.16
N GLY A 131 -8.12 18.05 31.23
CA GLY A 131 -7.42 17.39 32.35
C GLY A 131 -6.76 16.04 32.03
N TYR A 132 -5.43 16.01 31.95
CA TYR A 132 -4.60 15.54 33.08
C TYR A 132 -3.09 15.84 32.84
N LEU A 133 -2.46 16.27 33.93
CA LEU A 133 -1.06 16.70 34.13
C LEU A 133 -0.02 15.58 33.97
N GLY A 134 1.20 15.97 33.53
CA GLY A 134 2.51 15.46 33.98
C GLY A 134 2.89 14.03 33.55
N ILE A 135 4.09 13.75 33.05
CA ILE A 135 5.37 13.88 33.75
C ILE A 135 6.50 13.97 32.70
N GLN A 136 7.39 14.94 32.90
CA GLN A 136 8.72 15.01 32.28
C GLN A 136 9.58 13.86 32.78
N ASP A 137 10.36 13.21 31.92
CA ASP A 137 11.64 12.68 32.38
C ASP A 137 12.76 12.77 31.35
N LYS A 138 13.91 13.13 31.91
CA LYS A 138 15.18 13.55 31.31
C LYS A 138 15.91 12.43 30.59
N ALA A 139 16.56 12.79 29.49
CA ALA A 139 17.66 12.05 28.88
C ALA A 139 18.92 12.01 29.78
N PRO A 140 19.85 11.09 29.49
CA PRO A 140 21.23 11.52 29.29
C PRO A 140 21.86 11.01 27.97
N ALA A 141 22.73 11.85 27.41
CA ALA A 141 23.68 11.60 26.30
C ALA A 141 24.73 10.52 26.68
N ALA A 142 25.54 9.88 25.82
CA ALA A 142 26.15 10.15 24.51
C ALA A 142 26.50 8.78 23.84
N VAL A 143 26.87 8.58 22.57
CA VAL A 143 28.03 9.09 21.80
C VAL A 143 27.85 8.70 20.32
N GLY A 144 28.04 9.65 19.39
CA GLY A 144 28.62 9.45 18.05
C GLY A 144 27.82 8.74 16.94
N SER A 145 26.86 9.45 16.32
CA SER A 145 26.49 9.19 14.92
C SER A 145 26.19 10.51 14.22
N VAL A 146 26.88 10.77 13.12
CA VAL A 146 26.91 12.07 12.45
C VAL A 146 25.66 12.21 11.57
N ALA A 147 24.82 13.18 11.94
CA ALA A 147 23.74 13.80 11.16
C ALA A 147 22.65 12.87 10.56
N SER A 148 21.76 12.35 11.41
CA SER A 148 20.36 12.13 11.01
C SER A 148 19.65 13.48 10.91
N GLY A 149 19.91 14.21 9.82
CA GLY A 149 18.98 15.25 9.38
C GLY A 149 17.66 14.58 9.04
N SER A 150 16.56 15.05 9.60
CA SER A 150 15.21 14.58 9.29
C SER A 150 14.89 14.92 7.83
N ILE A 151 15.26 14.04 6.91
CA ILE A 151 14.94 14.17 5.49
C ILE A 151 13.46 13.85 5.36
N SER A 152 12.66 14.87 5.06
CA SER A 152 11.21 14.76 4.96
C SER A 152 10.82 13.83 3.81
N GLU A 153 9.89 12.90 4.10
CA GLU A 153 9.27 12.03 3.10
C GLU A 153 8.49 12.82 2.01
N THR A 154 8.21 14.10 2.26
CA THR A 154 7.36 14.97 1.43
C THR A 154 8.07 15.84 0.40
N ASP A 155 9.38 15.73 0.22
CA ASP A 155 10.06 16.52 -0.82
C ASP A 155 9.83 15.89 -2.22
N PRO A 156 9.03 16.52 -3.11
CA PRO A 156 8.66 15.96 -4.40
C PRO A 156 9.86 15.81 -5.35
N ASP A 157 10.98 16.47 -5.07
CA ASP A 157 12.18 16.47 -5.92
C ASP A 157 13.23 15.42 -5.52
N ASN A 158 12.95 14.57 -4.53
CA ASN A 158 13.86 13.52 -4.07
C ASN A 158 14.31 12.57 -5.19
N TRP A 159 13.50 12.38 -6.24
CA TRP A 159 13.85 11.53 -7.38
C TRP A 159 15.06 12.06 -8.17
N LYS A 160 15.25 13.38 -8.25
CA LYS A 160 16.35 14.03 -8.99
C LYS A 160 17.72 13.60 -8.45
N TYR A 161 17.81 13.39 -7.14
CA TYR A 161 19.04 12.91 -6.49
C TYR A 161 19.40 11.49 -6.87
N THR A 162 18.41 10.64 -7.16
CA THR A 162 18.66 9.28 -7.65
C THR A 162 19.23 9.33 -9.06
N SER A 163 18.63 10.11 -9.96
CA SER A 163 19.17 10.28 -11.32
C SER A 163 20.61 10.82 -11.28
N LEU A 164 20.85 11.88 -10.50
CA LEU A 164 22.17 12.49 -10.35
C LEU A 164 23.22 11.51 -9.78
N LEU A 165 22.87 10.72 -8.76
CA LEU A 165 23.81 9.79 -8.15
C LEU A 165 24.24 8.69 -9.13
N TRP A 166 23.32 8.22 -9.98
CA TRP A 166 23.62 7.23 -11.01
C TRP A 166 24.42 7.82 -12.17
N GLU A 167 24.12 9.05 -12.57
CA GLU A 167 24.93 9.80 -13.55
C GLU A 167 26.37 10.00 -13.05
N LYS A 168 26.54 10.42 -11.78
CA LYS A 168 27.86 10.51 -11.15
C LYS A 168 28.54 9.15 -11.04
N GLY A 169 27.78 8.09 -10.79
CA GLY A 169 28.29 6.73 -10.82
C GLY A 169 28.90 6.37 -12.17
N GLN A 170 28.17 6.62 -13.25
CA GLN A 170 28.65 6.40 -14.62
C GLN A 170 29.88 7.25 -14.95
N MET A 171 29.88 8.55 -14.62
CA MET A 171 31.03 9.44 -14.85
C MET A 171 32.29 9.00 -14.11
N HIS A 172 32.15 8.28 -13.00
CA HIS A 172 33.27 7.83 -12.16
C HIS A 172 33.54 6.33 -12.25
N ASN A 173 32.96 5.63 -13.25
CA ASN A 173 33.07 4.18 -13.42
C ASN A 173 32.82 3.38 -12.14
N THR A 174 31.91 3.85 -11.29
CA THR A 174 31.59 3.23 -10.00
C THR A 174 30.08 3.11 -9.88
N THR A 175 29.56 1.95 -9.50
CA THR A 175 28.11 1.75 -9.33
C THR A 175 27.71 1.95 -7.85
N PRO A 176 26.70 2.76 -7.53
CA PRO A 176 26.16 2.84 -6.17
C PRO A 176 25.62 1.47 -5.72
N VAL A 177 26.04 1.00 -4.55
CA VAL A 177 25.57 -0.27 -3.96
C VAL A 177 24.30 0.00 -3.18
N CYS A 178 23.20 -0.67 -3.53
CA CYS A 178 21.90 -0.51 -2.86
C CYS A 178 21.54 -1.78 -2.07
N THR A 179 21.22 -1.63 -0.80
CA THR A 179 20.69 -2.70 0.06
C THR A 179 19.29 -2.32 0.52
N GLU A 180 18.34 -3.25 0.37
CA GLU A 180 16.95 -3.03 0.76
C GLU A 180 16.60 -3.92 1.95
N THR A 181 15.83 -3.41 2.90
CA THR A 181 15.34 -4.17 4.04
C THR A 181 13.89 -3.78 4.33
N CYS A 182 13.02 -4.77 4.52
CA CYS A 182 11.69 -4.54 5.06
C CYS A 182 11.82 -4.39 6.58
N LEU A 183 11.45 -3.22 7.12
CA LEU A 183 11.49 -2.94 8.56
C LEU A 183 10.20 -3.38 9.27
N SER A 184 9.05 -3.21 8.60
CA SER A 184 7.76 -3.64 9.12
C SER A 184 6.82 -3.96 7.97
N ASN A 185 5.99 -4.99 8.15
CA ASN A 185 4.93 -5.35 7.21
C ASN A 185 3.61 -4.58 7.50
N PHE A 186 3.43 -4.03 8.72
CA PHE A 186 2.26 -3.22 9.06
C PHE A 186 2.55 -2.20 10.19
N PRO A 187 2.42 -0.88 9.96
CA PRO A 187 2.36 -0.26 8.64
C PRO A 187 3.63 -0.57 7.85
N THR A 188 3.50 -0.77 6.54
CA THR A 188 4.63 -1.15 5.69
C THR A 188 5.73 -0.10 5.76
N ARG A 189 6.95 -0.52 6.09
CA ARG A 189 8.14 0.33 6.19
C ARG A 189 9.31 -0.38 5.56
N PHE A 190 10.01 0.30 4.66
CA PHE A 190 11.24 -0.16 4.03
C PHE A 190 12.37 0.78 4.39
N ARG A 191 13.55 0.21 4.59
CA ARG A 191 14.83 0.92 4.63
C ARG A 191 15.60 0.58 3.36
N VAL A 192 16.11 1.60 2.70
CA VAL A 192 17.08 1.45 1.63
C VAL A 192 18.36 2.14 2.06
N THR A 193 19.47 1.45 1.91
CA THR A 193 20.80 1.96 2.22
C THR A 193 21.62 1.97 0.93
N ILE A 194 22.19 3.13 0.60
CA ILE A 194 23.03 3.32 -0.58
C ILE A 194 24.44 3.63 -0.11
N GLN A 195 25.42 2.93 -0.67
CA GLN A 195 26.83 3.22 -0.49
C GLN A 195 27.45 3.64 -1.82
N PHE A 196 28.16 4.77 -1.83
CA PHE A 196 28.84 5.29 -3.01
C PHE A 196 30.08 6.08 -2.59
N LYS A 197 31.24 5.77 -3.18
CA LYS A 197 32.53 6.43 -2.91
C LYS A 197 32.88 6.55 -1.42
N GLY A 198 32.67 5.47 -0.66
CA GLY A 198 32.96 5.44 0.78
C GLY A 198 31.95 6.19 1.66
N VAL A 199 30.94 6.84 1.07
CA VAL A 199 29.84 7.49 1.78
C VAL A 199 28.61 6.59 1.76
N GLN A 200 27.91 6.54 2.89
CA GLN A 200 26.69 5.75 3.06
C GLN A 200 25.53 6.67 3.46
N GLY A 201 24.36 6.44 2.88
CA GLY A 201 23.12 7.11 3.24
C GLY A 201 21.97 6.11 3.30
N SER A 202 21.03 6.34 4.21
CA SER A 202 19.84 5.51 4.36
C SER A 202 18.58 6.35 4.26
N GLY A 203 17.52 5.73 3.73
CA GLY A 203 16.20 6.32 3.68
C GLY A 203 15.16 5.31 4.09
N ASP A 204 14.21 5.75 4.92
CA ASP A 204 13.09 4.96 5.37
C ASP A 204 11.81 5.52 4.76
N ALA A 205 10.93 4.65 4.26
CA ALA A 205 9.66 5.09 3.70
C ALA A 205 8.63 3.96 3.65
N ARG A 206 7.37 4.33 3.36
CA ARG A 206 6.26 3.40 3.11
C ARG A 206 6.46 2.48 1.90
N ASN A 207 7.34 2.85 0.96
CA ASN A 207 7.68 2.04 -0.21
C ASN A 207 9.17 2.11 -0.52
N LYS A 208 9.70 1.04 -1.14
CA LYS A 208 11.12 0.89 -1.48
C LYS A 208 11.65 2.03 -2.37
N ARG A 209 10.82 2.52 -3.29
CA ARG A 209 11.19 3.57 -4.25
C ARG A 209 11.47 4.90 -3.54
N LEU A 210 10.58 5.32 -2.65
CA LEU A 210 10.74 6.55 -1.87
C LEU A 210 11.92 6.43 -0.90
N ALA A 211 12.07 5.28 -0.24
CA ALA A 211 13.21 4.98 0.63
C ALA A 211 14.54 5.12 -0.14
N LYS A 212 14.59 4.63 -1.38
CA LYS A 212 15.75 4.78 -2.28
C LYS A 212 16.01 6.25 -2.63
N HIS A 213 14.98 7.03 -2.93
CA HIS A 213 15.14 8.46 -3.25
C HIS A 213 15.71 9.26 -2.06
N ILE A 214 15.21 8.98 -0.85
CA ILE A 214 15.71 9.57 0.39
C ILE A 214 17.17 9.16 0.64
N ALA A 215 17.50 7.88 0.48
CA ALA A 215 18.86 7.37 0.62
C ALA A 215 19.82 8.01 -0.39
N ALA A 216 19.40 8.18 -1.65
CA ALA A 216 20.22 8.80 -2.68
C ALA A 216 20.46 10.29 -2.40
N ARG A 217 19.45 11.00 -1.88
CA ARG A 217 19.60 12.38 -1.42
C ARG A 217 20.61 12.49 -0.30
N ALA A 218 20.54 11.61 0.71
CA ALA A 218 21.50 11.61 1.83
C ALA A 218 22.95 11.45 1.32
N VAL A 219 23.19 10.51 0.39
CA VAL A 219 24.51 10.29 -0.22
C VAL A 219 24.95 11.50 -1.05
N CYS A 220 24.08 12.05 -1.89
CA CYS A 220 24.37 13.23 -2.71
C CYS A 220 24.71 14.46 -1.85
N GLN A 221 23.95 14.71 -0.78
CA GLN A 221 24.21 15.81 0.15
C GLN A 221 25.56 15.65 0.86
N ALA A 222 25.87 14.44 1.33
CA ALA A 222 27.15 14.14 1.96
C ALA A 222 28.35 14.27 1.00
N LEU A 223 28.13 14.07 -0.30
CA LEU A 223 29.14 14.27 -1.36
C LEU A 223 29.12 15.67 -1.98
N GLY A 224 28.25 16.57 -1.52
CA GLY A 224 28.12 17.93 -2.06
C GLY A 224 27.49 18.02 -3.46
N PHE A 225 26.83 16.96 -3.93
CA PHE A 225 26.14 16.95 -5.22
C PHE A 225 24.79 17.65 -5.11
N ARG A 226 24.46 18.47 -6.11
CA ARG A 226 23.18 19.17 -6.21
C ARG A 226 22.54 18.93 -7.57
N PRO A 227 21.25 18.54 -7.63
CA PRO A 227 20.52 18.47 -8.88
C PRO A 227 20.34 19.88 -9.44
N SER A 228 20.51 20.01 -10.76
CA SER A 228 20.25 21.23 -11.55
C SER A 228 18.77 21.44 -11.80
#